data_AF-A0A6V8F1K7-F1
#
_entry.id   AF-A0A6V8F1K7-F1
#
_cell.length_a   1.000
_cell.length_b   1.000
_cell.length_c   1.000
_cell.angle_alpha   90.00
_cell.angle_beta   90.00
_cell.angle_gamma   90.00
#
_symmetry.space_group_name_H-M   'P 1'
#
loop_
_entity.id
_entity.type
_entity.pdbx_description
1 polymer ?
#
loop_
_entity_poly.entity_id
_entity_poly.type
_entity_poly.pdbx_seq_one_letter_code
_entity_poly.pdbx_strand_id
1 'polypeptide(L)' 'MPLTRKARVVGSSLVITIPSQLAKAHDINDGDELEIIPSVIGEFKIRKVRK' A
#
# COMPACT_ATOMS: atom_id res chain seq x y z
N MET A 1 -17.15 -4.29 0.75
CA MET A 1 -16.67 -4.67 2.09
C MET A 1 -15.21 -4.23 2.21
N PRO A 2 -14.80 -3.51 3.26
CA PRO A 2 -13.41 -3.09 3.42
C PRO A 2 -12.49 -4.31 3.62
N LEU A 3 -11.35 -4.32 2.95
CA LEU A 3 -10.31 -5.35 3.12
C LEU A 3 -9.37 -4.92 4.24
N THR A 4 -9.67 -5.30 5.49
CA THR A 4 -8.83 -4.97 6.64
C THR A 4 -7.59 -5.88 6.69
N ARG A 5 -6.41 -5.29 6.91
CA ARG A 5 -5.15 -6.02 7.13
C ARG A 5 -4.48 -5.51 8.41
N LYS A 6 -3.85 -6.42 9.15
CA LYS A 6 -2.99 -6.05 10.29
C LYS A 6 -1.66 -5.52 9.76
N ALA A 7 -1.23 -4.38 10.28
CA ALA A 7 0.13 -3.92 10.11
C ALA A 7 1.08 -4.79 10.96
N ARG A 8 2.33 -4.94 10.50
CA ARG A 8 3.38 -5.67 11.22
C ARG A 8 4.68 -4.89 11.17
N VAL A 9 5.56 -5.12 12.14
CA VAL A 9 6.89 -4.51 12.19
C VAL A 9 7.89 -5.42 11.48
N VAL A 10 8.68 -4.85 10.58
CA VAL A 10 9.82 -5.52 9.94
C VAL A 10 11.02 -4.57 10.03
N GLY A 11 12.05 -4.97 10.77
CA GLY A 11 13.15 -4.07 11.12
C GLY A 11 12.65 -2.86 11.90
N SER A 12 12.98 -1.65 11.42
CA SER A 12 12.52 -0.37 11.96
C SER A 12 11.25 0.17 11.30
N SER A 13 10.61 -0.60 10.40
CA SER A 13 9.50 -0.13 9.57
C SER A 13 8.19 -0.82 9.88
N LEU A 14 7.08 -0.08 9.75
CA LEU A 14 5.74 -0.64 9.76
C LEU A 14 5.33 -1.00 8.33
N VAL A 15 4.90 -2.23 8.11
CA VAL A 15 4.49 -2.73 6.79
C VAL A 15 3.08 -3.31 6.81
N ILE A 16 2.37 -3.13 5.70
CA ILE A 16 1.08 -3.76 5.43
C ILE A 16 1.18 -4.61 4.18
N THR A 17 0.49 -5.74 4.15
CA THR A 17 0.39 -6.56 2.93
C THR A 17 -0.73 -6.02 2.04
N ILE A 18 -0.40 -5.62 0.82
CA ILE A 18 -1.39 -5.30 -0.21
C ILE A 18 -1.99 -6.62 -0.71
N PRO A 19 -3.30 -6.86 -0.55
CA PRO A 19 -3.95 -8.05 -1.06
C PRO A 19 -3.73 -8.19 -2.57
N SER A 20 -3.48 -9.42 -3.04
CA SER A 20 -3.23 -9.71 -4.46
C SER A 20 -4.34 -9.22 -5.40
N GLN A 21 -5.59 -9.20 -4.93
CA GLN A 21 -6.73 -8.65 -5.67
C GLN A 21 -6.58 -7.14 -5.92
N LEU A 22 -6.17 -6.37 -4.91
CA LEU A 22 -5.93 -4.92 -5.05
C LEU A 22 -4.67 -4.65 -5.87
N ALA A 23 -3.61 -5.42 -5.64
CA ALA A 23 -2.39 -5.30 -6.43
C ALA A 23 -2.68 -5.48 -7.93
N LYS A 24 -3.41 -6.54 -8.32
CA LYS A 24 -3.82 -6.77 -9.71
C LYS A 24 -4.74 -5.69 -10.26
N ALA A 25 -5.73 -5.24 -9.48
CA ALA A 25 -6.67 -4.21 -9.92
C ALA A 25 -6.00 -2.86 -10.19
N HIS A 26 -4.90 -2.56 -9.48
CA HIS A 26 -4.14 -1.33 -9.61
C HIS A 26 -2.81 -1.48 -10.38
N ASP A 27 -2.60 -2.64 -11.01
CA ASP A 27 -1.35 -2.99 -11.71
C ASP A 27 -0.09 -2.74 -10.85
N ILE A 28 -0.11 -3.18 -9.60
CA ILE A 28 1.04 -3.12 -8.70
C ILE A 28 1.75 -4.47 -8.71
N ASN A 29 2.99 -4.47 -9.16
CA ASN A 29 3.88 -5.61 -9.28
C ASN A 29 5.09 -5.47 -8.36
N ASP A 30 5.80 -6.57 -8.13
CA ASP A 30 7.05 -6.55 -7.39
C ASP A 30 8.07 -5.63 -8.08
N GLY A 31 8.74 -4.79 -7.29
CA GLY A 31 9.70 -3.79 -7.80
C GLY A 31 9.08 -2.47 -8.28
N ASP A 32 7.75 -2.33 -8.32
CA ASP A 32 7.12 -1.05 -8.66
C ASP A 32 7.39 0.03 -7.61
N GLU A 33 7.66 1.25 -8.08
CA GLU A 33 7.74 2.44 -7.21
C GLU A 33 6.33 2.90 -6.83
N LEU A 34 6.09 3.01 -5.52
CA LEU A 34 4.84 3.50 -4.95
C LEU A 34 5.07 4.79 -4.15
N GLU A 35 4.19 5.76 -4.31
CA GLU A 35 4.18 7.00 -3.55
C GLU A 35 3.11 6.94 -2.44
N ILE A 36 3.48 7.38 -1.24
CA ILE A 36 2.60 7.49 -0.07
C ILE A 36 2.25 8.96 0.13
N ILE A 37 0.95 9.29 0.03
CA ILE A 37 0.45 10.65 0.11
C ILE A 37 -0.46 10.76 1.33
N PRO A 38 -0.12 11.58 2.34
CA PRO A 38 -1.02 11.88 3.45
C PRO A 38 -2.33 12.48 2.94
N SER A 39 -3.47 12.07 3.50
CA SER A 39 -4.78 12.60 3.09
C SER A 39 -5.45 13.36 4.23
N VAL A 40 -5.91 12.65 5.26
CA VAL A 40 -6.51 13.21 6.48
C VAL A 40 -5.97 12.45 7.70
N ILE A 41 -6.31 12.89 8.90
CA ILE A 41 -5.83 12.23 10.14
C ILE A 41 -6.22 10.75 10.13
N GLY A 42 -5.22 9.88 10.21
CA GLY A 42 -5.41 8.42 10.21
C GLY A 42 -5.48 7.79 8.82
N GLU A 43 -5.38 8.57 7.74
CA GLU A 43 -5.49 8.06 6.37
C GLU A 43 -4.36 8.57 5.46
N PHE A 44 -3.86 7.66 4.63
CA PHE A 44 -2.96 7.98 3.52
C PHE A 44 -3.39 7.20 2.28
N LYS A 45 -3.01 7.73 1.12
CA LYS A 45 -3.21 7.10 -0.18
C LYS A 45 -1.87 6.52 -0.65
N ILE A 46 -1.93 5.37 -1.30
CA ILE A 46 -0.78 4.80 -2.00
C ILE A 46 -1.11 4.84 -3.49
N ARG A 47 -0.19 5.31 -4.33
CA ARG A 47 -0.33 5.26 -5.79
C ARG A 47 0.93 4.73 -6.46
N LYS A 48 0.77 3.98 -7.55
CA LYS A 48 1.88 3.58 -8.41
C LYS A 48 2.39 4.79 -9.18
N VAL A 49 3.71 4.98 -9.16
CA VAL A 49 4.38 6.01 -9.95
C VAL A 49 4.45 5.51 -11.40
N ARG A 50 3.89 6.28 -12.34
CA ARG A 50 4.05 6.04 -13.77
C ARG A 50 5.15 6.97 -14.27
N LYS A 51 6.26 6.41 -14.74
CA LYS A 51 7.27 7.15 -15.51
C LYS A 51 6.87 7.17 -16.98
#